data_AF-A0A2R6FPM3-F1
#
_entry.id   AF-A0A2R6FPM3-F1
#
_cell.length_a   1.000
_cell.length_b   1.000
_cell.length_c   1.000
_cell.angle_alpha   90.00
_cell.angle_beta   90.00
_cell.angle_gamma   90.00
#
_symmetry.space_group_name_H-M   'P 1'
#
loop_
_entity.id
_entity.type
_entity.pdbx_description
1 polymer ?
#
loop_
_entity_poly.entity_id
_entity_poly.type
_entity_poly.pdbx_seq_one_letter_code
_entity_poly.pdbx_strand_id
1 'polypeptide(L)'
;MFLCPYQDDGSLPAEDDLGLFGEWAEKHRERLEDRSCVKKDGKAWYAWHENPPMEDLLGSKVVFKDIAKEPTFWPERDGDIVPKHSVYYLVPKDSVPLDDLLDYLNGPKARLWTEANCQKAANGFYRLQSRVLKDLPVPVEWSRTYQATL
;
A
#
# COMPACT_ATOMS: atom_id res chain seq x y z
N MET A 1 -5.58 3.50 16.54
CA MET A 1 -6.84 3.27 15.81
C MET A 1 -6.71 3.96 14.46
N PHE A 2 -7.05 3.27 13.36
CA PHE A 2 -7.10 3.85 12.02
C PHE A 2 -8.58 3.86 11.64
N LEU A 3 -9.13 5.01 11.26
CA LEU A 3 -10.57 5.18 11.03
C LEU A 3 -10.76 5.75 9.63
N CYS A 4 -11.44 4.99 8.77
CA CYS A 4 -11.72 5.35 7.40
C CYS A 4 -13.16 5.86 7.29
N PRO A 5 -13.40 7.09 6.82
CA PRO A 5 -14.75 7.57 6.55
C PRO A 5 -15.31 7.08 5.22
N TYR A 6 -14.49 6.47 4.37
CA TYR A 6 -14.87 6.10 3.01
C TYR A 6 -15.56 4.74 2.99
N GLN A 7 -16.52 4.60 2.07
CA GLN A 7 -17.15 3.34 1.73
C GLN A 7 -16.20 2.46 0.91
N ASP A 8 -16.57 1.20 0.72
CA ASP A 8 -15.77 0.21 -0.01
C ASP A 8 -15.53 0.59 -1.49
N ASP A 9 -16.42 1.39 -2.07
CA ASP A 9 -16.28 1.92 -3.43
C ASP A 9 -15.40 3.20 -3.52
N GLY A 10 -14.84 3.64 -2.38
CA GLY A 10 -14.04 4.87 -2.29
C GLY A 10 -14.86 6.15 -2.23
N SER A 11 -16.18 6.08 -2.21
CA SER A 11 -17.04 7.24 -2.00
C SER A 11 -16.96 7.73 -0.56
N LEU A 12 -17.10 9.04 -0.38
CA LEU A 12 -17.20 9.67 0.93
C LEU A 12 -18.70 9.90 1.23
N PRO A 13 -19.28 9.26 2.25
CA PRO A 13 -20.68 9.47 2.62
C PRO A 13 -20.89 10.90 3.15
N ALA A 14 -22.14 11.36 3.10
CA ALA A 14 -22.51 12.67 3.68
C ALA A 14 -22.35 12.67 5.20
N GLU A 15 -22.26 13.86 5.81
CA GLU A 15 -22.01 14.01 7.26
C GLU A 15 -23.07 13.31 8.12
N ASP A 16 -24.35 13.39 7.69
CA ASP A 16 -25.48 12.75 8.36
C ASP A 16 -25.47 11.22 8.27
N ASP A 17 -24.68 10.65 7.34
CA ASP A 17 -24.60 9.21 7.06
C ASP A 17 -23.35 8.55 7.68
N LEU A 18 -22.56 9.28 8.47
CA LEU A 18 -21.28 8.79 9.02
C LEU A 18 -21.41 7.79 10.17
N GLY A 19 -22.60 7.66 10.78
CA GLY A 19 -22.86 6.73 11.88
C GLY A 19 -21.84 6.84 13.03
N LEU A 20 -21.33 5.69 13.49
CA LEU A 20 -20.35 5.61 14.59
C LEU A 20 -19.04 6.37 14.29
N PHE A 21 -18.62 6.43 13.03
CA PHE A 21 -17.46 7.24 12.66
C PHE A 21 -17.78 8.72 12.87
N GLY A 22 -18.98 9.18 12.51
CA GLY A 22 -19.43 10.55 12.72
C GLY A 22 -19.43 10.96 14.19
N GLU A 23 -19.96 10.10 15.07
CA GLU A 23 -19.93 10.31 16.51
C GLU A 23 -18.51 10.44 17.08
N TRP A 24 -17.54 9.69 16.52
CA TRP A 24 -16.14 9.82 16.86
C TRP A 24 -15.53 11.11 16.29
N ALA A 25 -15.79 11.40 15.01
CA ALA A 25 -15.24 12.55 14.30
C ALA A 25 -15.69 13.87 14.94
N GLU A 26 -16.94 13.96 15.37
CA GLU A 26 -17.50 15.15 16.01
C GLU A 26 -16.79 15.49 17.32
N LYS A 27 -16.41 14.49 18.12
CA LYS A 27 -15.60 14.68 19.34
C LYS A 27 -14.19 15.22 19.04
N HIS A 28 -13.77 15.20 17.78
CA HIS A 28 -12.47 15.65 17.30
C HIS A 28 -12.57 16.75 16.23
N ARG A 29 -13.76 17.35 16.03
CA ARG A 29 -14.07 18.26 14.94
C ARG A 29 -13.09 19.42 14.81
N GLU A 30 -12.82 20.13 15.91
CA GLU A 30 -11.90 21.27 15.94
C GLU A 30 -10.53 20.91 15.34
N ARG A 31 -9.97 19.77 15.76
CA ARG A 31 -8.68 19.28 15.24
C ARG A 31 -8.76 18.85 13.78
N LEU A 32 -9.87 18.26 13.36
CA LEU A 32 -10.07 17.77 12.00
C LEU A 32 -10.26 18.93 11.01
N GLU A 33 -10.98 19.98 11.40
CA GLU A 33 -11.14 21.24 10.65
C GLU A 33 -9.86 22.07 10.57
N ASP A 34 -8.98 21.96 11.57
CA ASP A 34 -7.71 22.70 11.60
C ASP A 34 -6.71 22.26 10.51
N ARG A 35 -6.92 21.07 9.92
CA ARG A 35 -6.01 20.45 8.95
C ARG A 35 -5.88 21.27 7.67
N SER A 36 -4.67 21.30 7.10
CA SER A 36 -4.36 22.05 5.88
C SER A 36 -5.22 21.64 4.68
N CYS A 37 -5.51 20.35 4.52
CA CYS A 37 -6.35 19.87 3.42
C CYS A 37 -7.80 20.34 3.51
N VAL A 38 -8.27 20.69 4.70
CA VAL A 38 -9.60 21.30 4.90
C VAL A 38 -9.52 22.79 4.61
N LYS A 39 -8.59 23.49 5.28
CA LYS A 39 -8.45 24.96 5.18
C LYS A 39 -8.03 25.47 3.81
N LYS A 40 -7.16 24.73 3.10
CA LYS A 40 -6.55 25.17 1.84
C LYS A 40 -7.20 24.50 0.63
N ASP A 41 -7.48 23.20 0.74
CA ASP A 41 -7.95 22.40 -0.39
C ASP A 41 -9.48 22.22 -0.40
N GLY A 42 -10.18 22.77 0.61
CA GLY A 42 -11.64 22.76 0.68
C GLY A 42 -12.25 21.37 0.88
N LYS A 43 -11.46 20.39 1.36
CA LYS A 43 -11.99 19.05 1.63
C LYS A 43 -13.00 19.06 2.77
N ALA A 44 -13.94 18.12 2.72
CA ALA A 44 -14.82 17.84 3.85
C ALA A 44 -13.99 17.60 5.12
N TRP A 45 -14.40 18.20 6.23
CA TRP A 45 -13.57 18.30 7.43
C TRP A 45 -13.22 16.95 8.04
N TYR A 46 -13.99 15.90 7.78
CA TYR A 46 -13.76 14.53 8.22
C TYR A 46 -13.03 13.65 7.20
N ALA A 47 -12.81 14.12 5.97
CA ALA A 47 -12.14 13.35 4.91
C ALA A 47 -10.65 13.11 5.21
N TRP A 48 -10.04 12.12 4.55
CA TRP A 48 -8.59 11.95 4.62
C TRP A 48 -7.85 12.97 3.74
N HIS A 49 -6.56 13.16 4.04
CA HIS A 49 -5.69 14.03 3.24
C HIS A 49 -5.60 13.55 1.79
N GLU A 50 -5.56 12.24 1.58
CA GLU A 50 -5.60 11.59 0.26
C GLU A 50 -6.79 10.64 0.23
N ASN A 51 -7.43 10.50 -0.94
CA ASN A 51 -8.49 9.52 -1.10
C ASN A 51 -7.84 8.13 -1.09
N PRO A 52 -8.28 7.21 -0.22
CA PRO A 52 -7.74 5.87 -0.20
C PRO A 52 -8.08 5.13 -1.50
N PRO A 53 -7.14 4.38 -2.09
CA PRO A 53 -7.44 3.47 -3.19
C PRO A 53 -8.17 2.24 -2.62
N MET A 54 -9.47 2.36 -2.37
CA MET A 54 -10.25 1.34 -1.65
C MET A 54 -10.24 -0.01 -2.37
N GLU A 55 -10.28 -0.01 -3.70
CA GLU A 55 -10.17 -1.24 -4.50
C GLU A 55 -8.88 -2.02 -4.19
N ASP A 56 -7.73 -1.33 -4.16
CA ASP A 56 -6.45 -1.94 -3.81
C ASP A 56 -6.39 -2.37 -2.34
N LEU A 57 -6.94 -1.56 -1.44
CA LEU A 57 -6.90 -1.79 0.01
C LEU A 57 -7.77 -2.97 0.44
N LEU A 58 -8.91 -3.17 -0.21
CA LEU A 58 -9.86 -4.25 0.08
C LEU A 58 -9.60 -5.51 -0.76
N GLY A 59 -8.76 -5.40 -1.80
CA GLY A 59 -8.34 -6.53 -2.60
C GLY A 59 -7.17 -7.31 -2.00
N SER A 60 -6.98 -8.54 -2.50
CA SER A 60 -5.83 -9.37 -2.19
C SER A 60 -4.54 -8.73 -2.71
N LYS A 61 -3.50 -8.69 -1.87
CA LYS A 61 -2.24 -8.00 -2.14
C LYS A 61 -1.06 -8.68 -1.45
N VAL A 62 0.15 -8.31 -1.87
CA VAL A 62 1.38 -8.64 -1.16
C VAL A 62 1.80 -7.43 -0.33
N VAL A 63 2.03 -7.59 0.97
CA VAL A 63 2.52 -6.53 1.86
C VAL A 63 3.98 -6.76 2.24
N PHE A 64 4.74 -5.67 2.42
CA PHE A 64 6.14 -5.72 2.85
C PHE A 64 6.57 -4.40 3.50
N LYS A 65 7.58 -4.45 4.37
CA LYS A 65 8.06 -3.28 5.11
C LYS A 65 8.92 -2.37 4.23
N ASP A 66 8.85 -1.05 4.42
CA ASP A 66 9.82 -0.12 3.81
C ASP A 66 11.24 -0.45 4.24
N ILE A 67 11.45 -0.83 5.51
CA ILE A 67 12.76 -1.17 6.05
C ILE A 67 12.71 -2.55 6.70
N ALA A 68 13.57 -3.46 6.25
CA ALA A 68 13.65 -4.82 6.74
C ALA A 68 15.09 -5.34 6.79
N LYS A 69 15.40 -6.22 7.75
CA LYS A 69 16.74 -6.84 7.85
C LYS A 69 17.04 -7.70 6.62
N GLU A 70 16.03 -8.39 6.13
CA GLU A 70 16.04 -9.21 4.92
C GLU A 70 14.79 -8.87 4.10
N PRO A 71 14.84 -8.90 2.75
CA PRO A 71 13.64 -8.77 1.93
C PRO A 71 12.66 -9.88 2.28
N THR A 72 11.44 -9.53 2.65
CA THR A 72 10.39 -10.49 2.98
C THR A 72 9.04 -9.93 2.59
N PHE A 73 8.24 -10.79 1.98
CA PHE A 73 6.94 -10.46 1.42
C PHE A 73 5.89 -11.39 2.01
N TRP A 74 4.73 -10.84 2.39
CA TRP A 74 3.64 -11.59 3.00
C TRP A 74 2.35 -11.44 2.20
N PRO A 75 1.52 -12.48 2.12
CA PRO A 75 0.22 -12.38 1.50
C PRO A 75 -0.75 -11.67 2.43
N GLU A 76 -1.63 -10.87 1.84
CA GLU A 76 -2.81 -10.30 2.45
C GLU A 76 -3.95 -10.69 1.51
N ARG A 77 -4.83 -11.59 1.95
CA ARG A 77 -5.81 -12.22 1.04
C ARG A 77 -7.19 -11.61 1.16
N ASP A 78 -7.48 -11.01 2.30
CA ASP A 78 -8.84 -10.74 2.74
C ASP A 78 -9.22 -9.26 2.61
N GLY A 79 -8.25 -8.36 2.40
CA GLY A 79 -8.52 -6.92 2.32
C GLY A 79 -8.59 -6.22 3.68
N ASP A 80 -8.30 -6.94 4.77
CA ASP A 80 -8.54 -6.46 6.13
C ASP A 80 -7.38 -5.61 6.70
N ILE A 81 -6.25 -5.56 5.98
CA ILE A 81 -5.07 -4.81 6.40
C ILE A 81 -4.91 -3.54 5.58
N VAL A 82 -5.01 -2.40 6.25
CA VAL A 82 -4.66 -1.07 5.70
C VAL A 82 -3.21 -0.72 6.04
N PRO A 83 -2.28 -0.70 5.05
CA PRO A 83 -0.88 -0.41 5.29
C PRO A 83 -0.66 1.05 5.74
N LYS A 84 0.27 1.24 6.67
CA LYS A 84 0.75 2.58 7.10
C LYS A 84 2.02 2.96 6.35
N HIS A 85 2.54 4.16 6.60
CA HIS A 85 3.73 4.71 5.92
C HIS A 85 5.03 3.88 6.01
N SER A 86 5.09 2.84 6.84
CA SER A 86 6.24 1.92 6.95
C SER A 86 6.03 0.57 6.25
N VAL A 87 4.88 0.39 5.59
CA VAL A 87 4.50 -0.84 4.89
C VAL A 87 3.97 -0.44 3.51
N TYR A 88 4.52 -1.05 2.48
CA TYR A 88 4.01 -0.95 1.12
C TYR A 88 3.24 -2.21 0.76
N TYR A 89 2.50 -2.13 -0.34
CA TYR A 89 1.83 -3.27 -0.93
C TYR A 89 2.02 -3.32 -2.44
N LEU A 90 1.85 -4.51 -3.01
CA LEU A 90 1.77 -4.79 -4.44
C LEU A 90 0.43 -5.49 -4.69
N VAL A 91 -0.37 -4.95 -5.60
CA VAL A 91 -1.58 -5.62 -6.08
C VAL A 91 -1.20 -6.41 -7.34
N PRO A 92 -1.35 -7.75 -7.34
CA PRO A 92 -1.10 -8.55 -8.54
C PRO A 92 -2.12 -8.18 -9.62
N LYS A 93 -1.71 -8.26 -10.89
CA LYS A 93 -2.66 -8.21 -12.00
C LYS A 93 -3.40 -9.53 -12.10
N ASP A 94 -4.61 -9.53 -12.67
CA ASP A 94 -5.44 -10.74 -12.84
C ASP A 94 -4.71 -11.93 -13.48
N SER A 95 -3.74 -11.68 -14.35
CA SER A 95 -2.95 -12.71 -15.03
C SER A 95 -1.81 -13.29 -14.19
N VAL A 96 -1.60 -12.80 -12.96
CA VAL A 96 -0.48 -13.15 -12.09
C VAL A 96 -1.04 -13.75 -10.80
N PRO A 97 -0.97 -15.08 -10.61
CA PRO A 97 -1.43 -15.71 -9.38
C PRO A 97 -0.67 -15.18 -8.16
N LEU A 98 -1.40 -14.82 -7.09
CA LEU A 98 -0.80 -14.24 -5.88
C LEU A 98 0.26 -15.17 -5.25
N ASP A 99 -0.01 -16.47 -5.23
CA ASP A 99 0.89 -17.46 -4.63
C ASP A 99 2.18 -17.62 -5.44
N ASP A 100 2.07 -17.69 -6.77
CA ASP A 100 3.25 -17.76 -7.64
C ASP A 100 4.10 -16.49 -7.52
N LEU A 101 3.46 -15.31 -7.44
CA LEU A 101 4.15 -14.04 -7.21
C LEU A 101 4.87 -14.04 -5.85
N LEU A 102 4.21 -14.52 -4.80
CA LEU A 102 4.78 -14.58 -3.45
C LEU A 102 5.99 -15.52 -3.39
N ASP A 103 5.89 -16.69 -4.03
CA ASP A 103 6.97 -17.67 -4.14
C ASP A 103 8.16 -17.09 -4.92
N TYR A 104 7.89 -16.34 -6.00
CA TYR A 104 8.92 -15.64 -6.75
C TYR A 104 9.63 -14.57 -5.90
N LEU A 105 8.85 -13.69 -5.26
CA LEU A 105 9.37 -12.55 -4.48
C LEU A 105 10.21 -13.00 -3.28
N ASN A 106 9.83 -14.10 -2.62
CA ASN A 106 10.61 -14.70 -1.54
C ASN A 106 11.66 -15.71 -2.05
N GLY A 107 11.70 -15.96 -3.35
CA GLY A 107 12.64 -16.87 -4.00
C GLY A 107 14.06 -16.30 -4.14
N PRO A 108 15.05 -17.15 -4.43
CA PRO A 108 16.46 -16.76 -4.43
C PRO A 108 16.79 -15.69 -5.48
N LYS A 109 16.15 -15.71 -6.65
CA LYS A 109 16.40 -14.74 -7.72
C LYS A 109 15.96 -13.34 -7.33
N ALA A 110 14.72 -13.18 -6.86
CA ALA A 110 14.19 -11.89 -6.43
C ALA A 110 14.93 -11.38 -5.20
N ARG A 111 15.26 -12.27 -4.24
CA ARG A 111 16.05 -11.93 -3.06
C ARG A 111 17.42 -11.40 -3.45
N LEU A 112 18.20 -12.13 -4.25
CA LEU A 112 19.53 -11.70 -4.70
C LEU A 112 19.48 -10.35 -5.41
N TRP A 113 18.51 -10.17 -6.31
CA TRP A 113 18.34 -8.90 -7.01
C TRP A 113 18.00 -7.77 -6.02
N THR A 114 17.07 -8.01 -5.10
CA THR A 114 16.64 -6.99 -4.13
C THR A 114 17.80 -6.62 -3.20
N GLU A 115 18.57 -7.59 -2.72
CA GLU A 115 19.74 -7.33 -1.87
C GLU A 115 20.84 -6.55 -2.59
N ALA A 116 21.01 -6.76 -3.90
CA ALA A 116 21.99 -6.05 -4.72
C ALA A 116 21.57 -4.62 -5.11
N ASN A 117 20.26 -4.36 -5.25
CA ASN A 117 19.75 -3.11 -5.83
C ASN A 117 19.09 -2.18 -4.79
N CYS A 118 18.58 -2.69 -3.67
CA CYS A 118 17.98 -1.86 -2.64
C CYS A 118 19.03 -1.10 -1.83
N GLN A 119 18.70 0.16 -1.51
CA GLN A 119 19.52 0.97 -0.62
C GLN A 119 19.58 0.36 0.78
N LYS A 120 20.70 0.60 1.47
CA LYS A 120 20.88 0.23 2.86
C LYS A 120 20.41 1.35 3.78
N ALA A 121 19.52 1.02 4.72
CA ALA A 121 19.18 1.84 5.86
C ALA A 121 20.19 1.62 7.02
N ALA A 122 19.93 2.26 8.17
CA ALA A 122 20.76 2.10 9.36
C ALA A 122 20.95 0.61 9.74
N ASN A 123 22.12 0.26 10.26
CA ASN A 123 22.51 -1.09 10.66
C ASN A 123 22.49 -2.14 9.54
N GLY A 124 22.58 -1.71 8.27
CA GLY A 124 22.67 -2.62 7.12
C GLY A 124 21.34 -3.23 6.68
N PHE A 125 20.23 -2.73 7.21
CA PHE A 125 18.87 -3.13 6.79
C PHE A 125 18.63 -2.68 5.33
N TYR A 126 17.77 -3.38 4.62
CA TYR A 126 17.36 -3.02 3.26
C TYR A 126 16.18 -2.05 3.29
N ARG A 127 16.18 -1.10 2.36
CA ARG A 127 15.06 -0.22 2.10
C ARG A 127 14.33 -0.62 0.81
N LEU A 128 13.15 -1.21 0.97
CA LEU A 128 12.31 -1.78 -0.09
C LEU A 128 11.37 -0.74 -0.69
N GLN A 129 11.93 0.30 -1.32
CA GLN A 129 11.12 1.36 -1.90
C GLN A 129 10.48 0.92 -3.22
N SER A 130 9.23 1.33 -3.44
CA SER A 130 8.50 1.03 -4.69
C SER A 130 9.23 1.51 -5.94
N ARG A 131 9.98 2.61 -5.87
CA ARG A 131 10.80 3.10 -7.00
C ARG A 131 11.83 2.09 -7.46
N VAL A 132 12.45 1.34 -6.55
CA VAL A 132 13.45 0.31 -6.89
C VAL A 132 12.73 -0.97 -7.30
N LEU A 133 11.72 -1.40 -6.55
CA LEU A 133 11.02 -2.67 -6.83
C LEU A 133 10.27 -2.68 -8.17
N LYS A 134 9.95 -1.50 -8.74
CA LYS A 134 9.40 -1.39 -10.10
C LYS A 134 10.35 -1.92 -11.19
N ASP A 135 11.64 -1.97 -10.91
CA ASP A 135 12.68 -2.46 -11.84
C ASP A 135 13.06 -3.92 -11.57
N LEU A 136 12.45 -4.58 -10.57
CA LEU A 136 12.66 -5.99 -10.28
C LEU A 136 12.25 -6.82 -11.51
N PRO A 137 13.15 -7.60 -12.11
CA PRO A 137 12.79 -8.50 -13.21
C PRO A 137 11.70 -9.46 -12.76
N VAL A 138 10.81 -9.84 -13.66
CA VAL A 138 9.78 -10.84 -13.40
C VAL A 138 9.87 -11.97 -14.43
N PRO A 139 9.32 -13.16 -14.12
CA PRO A 139 9.11 -14.21 -15.11
C PRO A 139 8.46 -13.69 -16.40
N VAL A 140 8.88 -14.24 -17.54
CA VAL A 140 8.51 -13.75 -18.88
C VAL A 140 7.00 -13.87 -19.10
N GLU A 141 6.39 -14.92 -18.58
CA GLU A 141 4.96 -15.19 -18.59
C GLU A 141 4.11 -14.10 -17.92
N TRP A 142 4.68 -13.31 -17.00
CA TRP A 142 4.01 -12.17 -16.35
C TRP A 142 4.34 -10.84 -17.02
N SER A 143 5.34 -10.83 -17.90
CA SER A 143 5.88 -9.63 -18.53
C SER A 143 5.05 -9.21 -19.74
N ARG A 144 4.82 -7.91 -19.90
CA ARG A 144 4.28 -7.34 -21.16
C ARG A 144 5.37 -7.16 -22.21
N THR A 145 6.62 -7.05 -21.77
CA THR A 145 7.80 -6.77 -22.58
C THR A 145 8.97 -7.52 -21.97
N TYR A 146 9.84 -8.10 -22.80
CA TYR A 146 11.05 -8.77 -22.35
C TYR A 146 12.27 -8.22 -23.11
N GLN A 147 13.40 -8.04 -22.41
CA GLN A 147 14.69 -7.79 -23.07
C GLN A 147 15.35 -9.14 -23.38
N ALA A 148 15.51 -9.43 -24.68
CA ALA A 148 16.09 -10.69 -25.15
C ALA A 148 17.62 -10.74 -25.03
N THR A 149 18.28 -9.59 -24.89
CA THR A 149 19.73 -9.41 -24.90
C THR A 149 20.12 -8.27 -23.97
N LEU A 150 21.25 -8.45 -23.27
CA LEU A 150 21.94 -7.43 -22.47
C LEU A 150 22.56 -6.35 -23.35
#